data_AF-A0A210P603-F1
#
_entry.id   AF-A0A210P603-F1
#
_cell.length_a   1.000
_cell.length_b   1.000
_cell.length_c   1.000
_cell.angle_alpha   90.00
_cell.angle_beta   90.00
_cell.angle_gamma   90.00
#
_symmetry.space_group_name_H-M   'P 1'
#
loop_
_entity.id
_entity.type
_entity.pdbx_description
1 polymer ?
#
loop_
_entity_poly.entity_id
_entity_poly.type
_entity_poly.pdbx_seq_one_letter_code
_entity_poly.pdbx_strand_id
1 'polypeptide(L)'
;MVNVIDNEARNRSNMMPVGIKIIDDKGNTTHTARTDLGTNYISLESKWFGSSSNNTGGSTGGNTGGGTDSNHPAAGADYYAGSLADGEITQRNLEWAGTDDPTQSNKITFADDPGTKIFGQFDGITILGHIQKTTMTNGTLGAVTSIPINYDPYNAVKDGHFTTTSPYPLYIQTASLPVGQKITVQIAGIGENISGKNVKAPTISFTFNADKTMTIDHTAGYDNDGNSAGATGANYQFVVDTIATFSTQPAVAQLPPSVNLFTGSTSGKIALVGPSEFYENTMDGLNLALDQYIASSGNSSTHDFWRSGFTNYRINLSVTLPAIKLKKQDLIINNVVDITSQLNNLIGQKVTFEYYYVTSYVPLVYPTIDSIQNATCKILNNSAIETNVSFVLKSSDGDKLNSVFNISKVMTYKD
;
A
#
# COMPACT_ATOMS: atom_id res chain seq x y z
N MET A 1 -29.43 57.00 -33.18
CA MET A 1 -28.81 55.79 -32.61
C MET A 1 -27.71 55.38 -33.57
N VAL A 2 -26.45 55.72 -33.28
CA VAL A 2 -25.32 55.48 -34.17
C VAL A 2 -24.80 54.08 -33.88
N ASN A 3 -24.92 53.17 -34.86
CA ASN A 3 -24.26 51.86 -34.82
C ASN A 3 -22.76 52.11 -34.88
N VAL A 4 -22.09 52.11 -33.73
CA VAL A 4 -20.63 51.97 -33.68
C VAL A 4 -20.35 50.51 -34.02
N ILE A 5 -20.08 50.24 -35.29
CA ILE A 5 -19.54 48.97 -35.74
C ILE A 5 -18.09 48.96 -35.25
N ASP A 6 -17.85 48.31 -34.13
CA ASP A 6 -16.51 48.08 -33.60
C ASP A 6 -15.76 47.13 -34.55
N ASN A 7 -15.05 47.71 -35.52
CA ASN A 7 -14.19 46.98 -36.46
C ASN A 7 -13.05 46.25 -35.74
N GLU A 8 -12.70 46.64 -34.51
CA GLU A 8 -11.70 45.97 -33.70
C GLU A 8 -12.23 44.63 -33.17
N ALA A 9 -13.47 44.60 -32.67
CA ALA A 9 -14.16 43.36 -32.30
C ALA A 9 -14.32 42.41 -33.50
N ARG A 10 -14.62 42.95 -34.68
CA ARG A 10 -14.76 42.17 -35.93
C ARG A 10 -13.42 41.59 -36.41
N ASN A 11 -12.32 42.34 -36.26
CA ASN A 11 -10.98 41.86 -36.58
C ASN A 11 -10.47 40.81 -35.58
N ARG A 12 -10.82 40.91 -34.28
CA ARG A 12 -10.49 39.89 -33.27
C ARG A 12 -11.25 38.58 -33.49
N SER A 13 -12.46 38.61 -34.06
CA SER A 13 -13.21 37.41 -34.46
C SER A 13 -12.49 36.59 -35.54
N ASN A 14 -11.67 37.21 -36.39
CA ASN A 14 -10.88 36.52 -37.42
C ASN A 14 -9.60 35.87 -36.87
N MET A 15 -9.29 36.07 -35.58
CA MET A 15 -8.14 35.47 -34.89
C MET A 15 -8.52 34.29 -33.99
N MET A 16 -9.80 33.90 -33.95
CA MET A 16 -10.19 32.70 -33.23
C MET A 16 -9.71 31.45 -33.96
N PRO A 17 -9.18 30.45 -33.24
CA PRO A 17 -8.80 29.19 -33.87
C PRO A 17 -10.01 28.60 -34.60
N VAL A 18 -9.85 28.36 -35.91
CA VAL A 18 -10.89 27.82 -36.80
C VAL A 18 -10.94 26.29 -36.79
N GLY A 19 -10.11 25.66 -35.94
CA GLY A 19 -10.05 24.23 -35.75
C GLY A 19 -8.85 23.77 -34.93
N ILE A 20 -8.87 22.49 -34.57
CA ILE A 20 -7.82 21.77 -33.84
C ILE A 20 -7.40 20.56 -34.68
N LYS A 21 -6.09 20.29 -34.76
CA LYS A 21 -5.53 19.07 -35.35
C LYS A 21 -4.87 18.23 -34.26
N ILE A 22 -5.14 16.94 -34.27
CA ILE A 22 -4.40 15.95 -33.47
C ILE A 22 -3.33 15.35 -34.38
N ILE A 23 -2.10 15.29 -33.89
CA ILE A 23 -0.92 14.86 -34.66
C ILE A 23 -0.29 13.68 -33.92
N ASP A 24 0.10 12.63 -34.64
CA ASP A 24 0.82 11.48 -34.08
C ASP A 24 2.31 11.79 -33.82
N ASP A 25 3.01 10.86 -33.14
CA ASP A 25 4.44 10.98 -32.82
C ASP A 25 5.36 11.08 -34.05
N LYS A 26 4.81 10.87 -35.25
CA LYS A 26 5.52 10.97 -36.55
C LYS A 26 5.17 12.25 -37.30
N GLY A 27 4.36 13.14 -36.73
CA GLY A 27 3.98 14.40 -37.35
C GLY A 27 2.77 14.32 -38.30
N ASN A 28 2.09 13.17 -38.39
CA ASN A 28 0.91 13.02 -39.25
C ASN A 28 -0.36 13.47 -38.55
N THR A 29 -1.24 14.18 -39.25
CA THR A 29 -2.54 14.55 -38.70
C THR A 29 -3.46 13.32 -38.65
N THR A 30 -3.89 12.94 -37.46
CA THR A 30 -4.81 11.81 -37.22
C THR A 30 -6.27 12.24 -37.23
N HIS A 31 -6.57 13.42 -36.68
CA HIS A 31 -7.92 13.99 -36.62
C HIS A 31 -7.91 15.50 -36.83
N THR A 32 -9.02 16.04 -37.33
CA THR A 32 -9.22 17.49 -37.48
C THR A 32 -10.64 17.84 -37.07
N ALA A 33 -10.79 18.70 -36.05
CA ALA A 33 -12.04 19.36 -35.74
C ALA A 33 -11.99 20.79 -36.25
N ARG A 34 -13.12 21.30 -36.74
CA ARG A 34 -13.28 22.69 -37.16
C ARG A 34 -14.32 23.37 -36.30
N THR A 35 -14.17 24.68 -36.14
CA THR A 35 -15.14 25.50 -35.42
C THR A 35 -16.44 25.52 -36.20
N ASP A 36 -17.55 25.22 -35.52
CA ASP A 36 -18.89 25.47 -36.04
C ASP A 36 -19.14 26.98 -35.99
N LEU A 37 -19.21 27.61 -37.17
CA LEU A 37 -19.39 29.05 -37.30
C LEU A 37 -20.77 29.55 -36.84
N GLY A 38 -21.75 28.65 -36.69
CA GLY A 38 -23.06 28.98 -36.14
C GLY A 38 -23.08 29.09 -34.61
N THR A 39 -22.16 28.39 -33.93
CA THR A 39 -22.17 28.26 -32.47
C THR A 39 -20.85 28.69 -31.80
N ASN A 40 -19.80 28.95 -32.57
CA ASN A 40 -18.42 29.20 -32.12
C ASN A 40 -17.81 28.09 -31.26
N TYR A 41 -18.33 26.86 -31.34
CA TYR A 41 -17.77 25.70 -30.64
C TYR A 41 -16.89 24.86 -31.55
N ILE A 42 -15.88 24.22 -30.95
CA ILE A 42 -15.11 23.14 -31.56
C ILE A 42 -15.51 21.85 -30.85
N SER A 43 -16.23 20.97 -31.55
CA SER A 43 -16.64 19.68 -31.01
C SER A 43 -15.59 18.62 -31.33
N LEU A 44 -15.16 17.87 -30.30
CA LEU A 44 -14.26 16.73 -30.43
C LEU A 44 -15.07 15.46 -30.18
N GLU A 45 -14.99 14.49 -31.08
CA GLU A 45 -15.71 13.22 -30.91
C GLU A 45 -15.01 12.38 -29.83
N SER A 46 -15.77 11.84 -28.87
CA SER A 46 -15.21 11.06 -27.74
C SER A 46 -14.35 9.87 -28.17
N LYS A 47 -14.69 9.25 -29.31
CA LYS A 47 -13.90 8.15 -29.90
C LYS A 47 -12.47 8.55 -30.33
N TRP A 48 -12.16 9.84 -30.46
CA TRP A 48 -10.81 10.31 -30.78
C TRP A 48 -9.83 10.16 -29.59
N PHE A 49 -10.34 9.91 -28.39
CA PHE A 49 -9.53 9.81 -27.17
C PHE A 49 -9.31 8.35 -26.71
N GLY A 50 -9.49 7.39 -27.62
CA GLY A 50 -9.56 5.97 -27.26
C GLY A 50 -10.92 5.65 -26.63
N SER A 51 -11.40 4.43 -26.83
CA SER A 51 -12.74 3.99 -26.44
C SER A 51 -12.99 4.09 -24.93
N SER A 52 -13.44 5.25 -24.45
CA SER A 52 -14.16 5.42 -23.19
C SER A 52 -15.67 5.49 -23.47
N SER A 53 -16.18 4.48 -24.18
CA SER A 53 -17.62 4.22 -24.19
C SER A 53 -17.92 3.20 -23.09
N ASN A 54 -18.24 3.70 -21.90
CA ASN A 54 -19.21 3.11 -20.98
C ASN A 54 -19.40 4.04 -19.78
N ASN A 55 -19.92 5.23 -20.05
CA ASN A 55 -20.60 6.03 -19.04
C ASN A 55 -22.11 5.85 -19.27
N THR A 56 -22.60 4.67 -18.92
CA THR A 56 -24.03 4.38 -18.77
C THR A 56 -24.19 3.62 -17.47
N GLY A 57 -24.68 4.32 -16.45
CA GLY A 57 -25.16 3.72 -15.23
C GLY A 57 -26.20 2.64 -15.53
N GLY A 58 -25.96 1.46 -14.98
CA GLY A 58 -26.82 0.30 -15.15
C GLY A 58 -26.47 -0.71 -14.08
N SER A 59 -27.13 -0.61 -12.92
CA SER A 59 -27.26 -1.71 -11.99
C SER A 59 -27.90 -2.90 -12.73
N THR A 60 -27.22 -4.05 -12.75
CA THR A 60 -27.81 -5.40 -12.76
C THR A 60 -26.68 -6.43 -12.68
N GLY A 61 -26.68 -7.23 -11.61
CA GLY A 61 -25.83 -8.41 -11.51
C GLY A 61 -26.22 -9.47 -12.53
N GLY A 62 -25.26 -10.33 -12.89
CA GLY A 62 -25.53 -11.55 -13.67
C GLY A 62 -24.48 -11.85 -14.74
N ASN A 63 -23.52 -12.68 -14.36
CA ASN A 63 -22.62 -13.51 -15.17
C ASN A 63 -23.11 -13.86 -16.59
N THR A 64 -22.29 -13.67 -17.63
CA THR A 64 -21.95 -14.66 -18.68
C THR A 64 -21.18 -14.03 -19.84
N GLY A 65 -20.00 -14.58 -20.17
CA GLY A 65 -19.42 -14.46 -21.51
C GLY A 65 -18.01 -13.87 -21.53
N GLY A 66 -17.03 -14.73 -21.82
CA GLY A 66 -15.65 -14.33 -22.07
C GLY A 66 -15.55 -13.27 -23.16
N GLY A 67 -14.97 -12.13 -22.77
CA GLY A 67 -14.47 -11.10 -23.68
C GLY A 67 -12.95 -11.19 -23.72
N THR A 68 -12.40 -11.25 -24.92
CA THR A 68 -10.99 -11.47 -25.27
C THR A 68 -10.10 -10.26 -24.97
N ASP A 69 -10.03 -9.81 -23.72
CA ASP A 69 -8.90 -8.99 -23.28
C ASP A 69 -7.80 -9.94 -22.76
N SER A 70 -6.63 -9.88 -23.40
CA SER A 70 -5.45 -10.66 -23.03
C SER A 70 -4.90 -10.32 -21.65
N ASN A 71 -5.41 -9.27 -21.00
CA ASN A 71 -5.01 -8.83 -19.66
C ASN A 71 -5.89 -9.38 -18.52
N HIS A 72 -6.84 -10.27 -18.81
CA HIS A 72 -7.68 -10.90 -17.77
C HIS A 72 -7.24 -12.34 -17.47
N PRO A 73 -6.62 -12.63 -16.31
CA PRO A 73 -6.40 -14.00 -15.86
C PRO A 73 -7.72 -14.69 -15.48
N ALA A 74 -7.75 -16.02 -15.59
CA ALA A 74 -8.94 -16.82 -15.30
C ALA A 74 -9.26 -16.88 -13.79
N ALA A 75 -10.55 -16.68 -13.47
CA ALA A 75 -11.32 -16.95 -12.25
C ALA A 75 -10.58 -17.00 -10.88
N GLY A 76 -11.06 -16.17 -9.94
CA GLY A 76 -10.40 -15.90 -8.65
C GLY A 76 -9.57 -14.61 -8.65
N ALA A 77 -9.79 -13.77 -9.68
CA ALA A 77 -9.11 -12.53 -10.00
C ALA A 77 -9.98 -11.68 -10.94
N ASP A 78 -11.20 -11.33 -10.55
CA ASP A 78 -12.05 -10.42 -11.34
C ASP A 78 -11.56 -8.96 -11.31
N TYR A 79 -10.37 -8.72 -10.74
CA TYR A 79 -9.70 -7.44 -10.63
C TYR A 79 -8.32 -7.52 -11.25
N TYR A 80 -7.96 -6.48 -12.00
CA TYR A 80 -6.65 -6.36 -12.63
C TYR A 80 -5.71 -5.57 -11.70
N ALA A 81 -4.41 -5.67 -11.93
CA ALA A 81 -3.41 -5.09 -11.04
C ALA A 81 -3.47 -3.54 -10.90
N GLY A 82 -4.25 -2.86 -11.75
CA GLY A 82 -4.49 -1.42 -11.65
C GLY A 82 -5.68 -1.04 -10.75
N SER A 83 -6.63 -1.94 -10.48
CA SER A 83 -7.89 -1.59 -9.80
C SER A 83 -7.68 -0.96 -8.41
N LEU A 84 -6.66 -1.41 -7.67
CA LEU A 84 -6.32 -0.77 -6.40
C LEU A 84 -5.71 0.62 -6.61
N ALA A 85 -4.80 0.77 -7.58
CA ALA A 85 -4.14 2.04 -7.88
C ALA A 85 -5.16 3.10 -8.36
N ASP A 86 -6.10 2.71 -9.21
CA ASP A 86 -7.15 3.57 -9.76
C ASP A 86 -8.30 3.85 -8.76
N GLY A 87 -8.29 3.17 -7.61
CA GLY A 87 -9.26 3.36 -6.53
C GLY A 87 -10.63 2.74 -6.81
N GLU A 88 -10.67 1.76 -7.71
CA GLU A 88 -11.86 0.94 -7.98
C GLU A 88 -12.15 -0.03 -6.82
N ILE A 89 -11.12 -0.40 -6.06
CA ILE A 89 -11.25 -1.20 -4.84
C ILE A 89 -11.44 -0.27 -3.63
N THR A 90 -12.54 -0.47 -2.89
CA THR A 90 -12.92 0.32 -1.72
C THR A 90 -13.43 -0.57 -0.59
N GLN A 91 -13.83 0.03 0.54
CA GLN A 91 -14.44 -0.67 1.69
C GLN A 91 -13.64 -1.88 2.16
N ARG A 92 -12.31 -1.71 2.24
CA ARG A 92 -11.40 -2.74 2.73
C ARG A 92 -11.37 -2.73 4.25
N ASN A 93 -12.08 -3.66 4.88
CA ASN A 93 -12.13 -3.81 6.33
C ASN A 93 -11.35 -5.05 6.75
N LEU A 94 -10.51 -4.92 7.77
CA LEU A 94 -9.72 -6.04 8.28
C LEU A 94 -10.62 -7.12 8.88
N GLU A 95 -10.46 -8.35 8.42
CA GLU A 95 -11.17 -9.52 8.93
C GLU A 95 -10.25 -10.52 9.63
N TRP A 96 -8.98 -10.55 9.25
CA TRP A 96 -7.96 -11.35 9.92
C TRP A 96 -6.58 -10.75 9.67
N ALA A 97 -5.75 -10.69 10.71
CA ALA A 97 -4.33 -10.37 10.62
C ALA A 97 -3.54 -11.37 11.47
N GLY A 98 -2.40 -11.80 10.94
CA GLY A 98 -1.53 -12.77 11.60
C GLY A 98 -0.44 -13.22 10.64
N THR A 99 0.13 -14.39 10.90
CA THR A 99 0.98 -15.09 9.94
C THR A 99 0.60 -16.56 10.06
N ASP A 100 0.09 -17.14 8.97
CA ASP A 100 -0.26 -18.56 8.98
C ASP A 100 0.97 -19.46 8.86
N ASP A 101 0.83 -20.73 9.27
CA ASP A 101 1.93 -21.70 9.17
C ASP A 101 1.79 -22.47 7.85
N PRO A 102 2.63 -22.22 6.83
CA PRO A 102 2.47 -22.86 5.52
C PRO A 102 2.77 -24.36 5.52
N THR A 103 3.21 -24.93 6.65
CA THR A 103 3.44 -26.37 6.81
C THR A 103 2.22 -27.14 7.29
N GLN A 104 1.14 -26.45 7.65
CA GLN A 104 -0.08 -27.03 8.22
C GLN A 104 -1.32 -26.54 7.49
N SER A 105 -2.46 -27.18 7.77
CA SER A 105 -3.78 -26.69 7.38
C SER A 105 -4.25 -25.71 8.45
N ASN A 106 -4.31 -24.42 8.11
CA ASN A 106 -4.63 -23.37 9.06
C ASN A 106 -6.13 -23.11 9.07
N LYS A 107 -6.73 -23.07 10.26
CA LYS A 107 -8.13 -22.66 10.44
C LYS A 107 -8.17 -21.29 11.07
N ILE A 108 -8.71 -20.31 10.36
CA ILE A 108 -8.81 -18.93 10.82
C ILE A 108 -10.27 -18.56 11.15
N THR A 109 -10.43 -17.71 12.16
CA THR A 109 -11.71 -17.10 12.52
C THR A 109 -11.65 -15.62 12.16
N PHE A 110 -12.67 -15.15 11.45
CA PHE A 110 -12.80 -13.74 11.08
C PHE A 110 -13.19 -12.87 12.28
N ALA A 111 -12.85 -11.59 12.19
CA ALA A 111 -13.18 -10.58 13.19
C ALA A 111 -14.69 -10.35 13.26
N ASP A 112 -15.35 -10.21 12.11
CA ASP A 112 -16.79 -10.11 12.01
C ASP A 112 -17.44 -11.44 11.59
N ASP A 113 -18.72 -11.61 11.89
CA ASP A 113 -19.50 -12.77 11.42
C ASP A 113 -19.66 -12.67 9.89
N PRO A 114 -19.05 -13.58 9.11
CA PRO A 114 -19.11 -13.51 7.66
C PRO A 114 -20.50 -13.89 7.12
N GLY A 115 -21.41 -14.40 7.96
CA GLY A 115 -22.74 -14.87 7.56
C GLY A 115 -22.72 -16.28 6.95
N THR A 116 -23.78 -16.62 6.22
CA THR A 116 -23.91 -17.93 5.54
C THR A 116 -23.26 -17.97 4.15
N LYS A 117 -22.87 -16.81 3.65
CA LYS A 117 -22.05 -16.60 2.45
C LYS A 117 -21.00 -15.60 2.86
N ILE A 118 -19.73 -15.93 2.64
CA ILE A 118 -18.61 -15.13 3.14
C ILE A 118 -18.78 -13.66 2.79
N PHE A 119 -19.00 -12.81 3.80
CA PHE A 119 -19.14 -11.36 3.65
C PHE A 119 -20.11 -10.94 2.54
N GLY A 120 -21.30 -11.56 2.48
CA GLY A 120 -22.26 -11.42 1.37
C GLY A 120 -22.77 -10.01 1.06
N GLN A 121 -22.47 -9.02 1.89
CA GLN A 121 -22.71 -7.59 1.66
C GLN A 121 -21.57 -6.89 0.89
N PHE A 122 -20.44 -7.56 0.69
CA PHE A 122 -19.25 -7.10 -0.01
C PHE A 122 -19.02 -7.93 -1.28
N ASP A 123 -18.18 -7.43 -2.19
CA ASP A 123 -17.90 -8.10 -3.47
C ASP A 123 -16.94 -9.29 -3.28
N GLY A 124 -16.08 -9.26 -2.25
CA GLY A 124 -15.21 -10.37 -1.91
C GLY A 124 -14.22 -10.09 -0.79
N ILE A 125 -13.12 -10.86 -0.80
CA ILE A 125 -11.99 -10.72 0.10
C ILE A 125 -10.69 -10.37 -0.63
N THR A 126 -9.91 -9.48 -0.02
CA THR A 126 -8.53 -9.18 -0.38
C THR A 126 -7.61 -9.98 0.53
N ILE A 127 -6.57 -10.58 -0.04
CA ILE A 127 -5.55 -11.33 0.70
C ILE A 127 -4.18 -10.71 0.44
N LEU A 128 -3.51 -10.36 1.54
CA LEU A 128 -2.10 -9.96 1.55
C LEU A 128 -1.26 -11.07 2.17
N GLY A 129 -0.03 -11.16 1.70
CA GLY A 129 0.90 -12.18 2.15
C GLY A 129 2.33 -11.91 1.68
N HIS A 130 3.20 -12.84 2.01
CA HIS A 130 4.59 -12.85 1.55
C HIS A 130 5.00 -14.25 1.10
N ILE A 131 6.19 -14.35 0.52
CA ILE A 131 6.76 -15.64 0.14
C ILE A 131 7.78 -16.06 1.19
N GLN A 132 7.59 -17.25 1.74
CA GLN A 132 8.58 -17.95 2.53
C GLN A 132 9.46 -18.78 1.59
N LYS A 133 10.75 -18.45 1.55
CA LYS A 133 11.79 -19.16 0.81
C LYS A 133 12.50 -20.12 1.75
N THR A 134 12.59 -21.38 1.36
CA THR A 134 13.44 -22.38 2.01
C THR A 134 14.54 -22.77 1.04
N THR A 135 15.80 -22.48 1.39
CA THR A 135 16.95 -22.90 0.58
C THR A 135 17.07 -24.42 0.55
N MET A 136 17.58 -24.97 -0.55
CA MET A 136 17.77 -26.40 -0.72
C MET A 136 19.14 -26.68 -1.34
N THR A 137 19.90 -27.60 -0.75
CA THR A 137 21.23 -28.01 -1.24
C THR A 137 21.32 -29.52 -1.24
N ASN A 138 21.54 -30.12 -2.41
CA ASN A 138 21.57 -31.58 -2.59
C ASN A 138 20.41 -32.30 -1.90
N GLY A 139 19.19 -31.78 -2.04
CA GLY A 139 17.96 -32.34 -1.45
C GLY A 139 17.75 -32.05 0.05
N THR A 140 18.70 -31.39 0.71
CA THR A 140 18.57 -31.02 2.13
C THR A 140 18.00 -29.60 2.26
N LEU A 141 16.95 -29.44 3.07
CA LEU A 141 16.37 -28.13 3.38
C LEU A 141 17.31 -27.34 4.31
N GLY A 142 17.51 -26.07 3.99
CA GLY A 142 18.37 -25.15 4.72
C GLY A 142 17.59 -24.05 5.42
N ALA A 143 18.17 -22.85 5.41
CA ALA A 143 17.58 -21.67 6.03
C ALA A 143 16.25 -21.27 5.37
N VAL A 144 15.33 -20.83 6.23
CA VAL A 144 14.04 -20.25 5.88
C VAL A 144 14.14 -18.73 6.01
N THR A 145 13.69 -18.02 4.99
CA THR A 145 13.68 -16.55 4.95
C THR A 145 12.41 -16.05 4.27
N SER A 146 11.88 -14.91 4.69
CA SER A 146 10.81 -14.22 3.98
C SER A 146 11.39 -13.34 2.87
N ILE A 147 10.77 -13.38 1.69
CA ILE A 147 11.09 -12.49 0.57
C ILE A 147 9.83 -11.75 0.10
N PRO A 148 9.95 -10.46 -0.26
CA PRO A 148 8.84 -9.67 -0.77
C PRO A 148 8.37 -10.17 -2.14
N ILE A 149 7.08 -9.97 -2.42
CA ILE A 149 6.48 -10.26 -3.73
C ILE A 149 6.69 -9.06 -4.65
N ASN A 150 7.07 -9.34 -5.90
CA ASN A 150 7.12 -8.37 -6.98
C ASN A 150 6.11 -8.80 -8.06
N TYR A 151 4.97 -8.12 -8.14
CA TYR A 151 4.07 -8.32 -9.27
C TYR A 151 4.63 -7.62 -10.51
N ASP A 152 4.90 -8.38 -11.55
CA ASP A 152 5.33 -7.88 -12.85
C ASP A 152 4.64 -8.68 -13.98
N PRO A 153 3.75 -8.07 -14.78
CA PRO A 153 3.05 -8.76 -15.85
C PRO A 153 3.97 -9.24 -16.98
N TYR A 154 5.14 -8.63 -17.13
CA TYR A 154 6.18 -9.05 -18.08
C TYR A 154 7.13 -10.07 -17.46
N ASN A 155 6.90 -10.43 -16.19
CA ASN A 155 7.68 -11.40 -15.46
C ASN A 155 9.17 -11.01 -15.39
N ALA A 156 9.47 -9.72 -15.26
CA ALA A 156 10.85 -9.25 -15.14
C ALA A 156 11.39 -9.52 -13.72
N VAL A 157 12.56 -10.14 -13.65
CA VAL A 157 13.22 -10.49 -12.38
C VAL A 157 13.58 -9.21 -11.63
N LYS A 158 13.33 -9.22 -10.32
CA LYS A 158 13.80 -8.20 -9.40
C LYS A 158 14.60 -8.84 -8.29
N ASP A 159 15.85 -8.41 -8.13
CA ASP A 159 16.75 -8.96 -7.13
C ASP A 159 16.14 -8.91 -5.71
N GLY A 160 16.26 -10.02 -4.99
CA GLY A 160 15.73 -10.16 -3.63
C GLY A 160 14.21 -10.24 -3.52
N HIS A 161 13.49 -10.42 -4.63
CA HIS A 161 12.02 -10.55 -4.65
C HIS A 161 11.59 -11.86 -5.32
N PHE A 162 10.41 -12.34 -4.94
CA PHE A 162 9.70 -13.34 -5.74
C PHE A 162 8.90 -12.62 -6.84
N THR A 163 9.36 -12.69 -8.09
CA THR A 163 8.61 -12.14 -9.23
C THR A 163 7.45 -13.08 -9.61
N THR A 164 6.25 -12.51 -9.65
CA THR A 164 5.00 -13.18 -10.02
C THR A 164 4.24 -12.42 -11.09
N THR A 165 3.55 -13.14 -11.96
CA THR A 165 2.56 -12.60 -12.91
C THR A 165 1.14 -12.66 -12.34
N SER A 166 0.94 -13.28 -11.17
CA SER A 166 -0.36 -13.27 -10.49
C SER A 166 -0.55 -11.88 -9.86
N PRO A 167 -1.66 -11.17 -10.15
CA PRO A 167 -1.95 -9.87 -9.54
C PRO A 167 -1.81 -9.91 -8.02
N TYR A 168 -1.20 -8.88 -7.46
CA TYR A 168 -1.05 -8.73 -6.01
C TYR A 168 -1.46 -7.32 -5.59
N PRO A 169 -2.32 -7.13 -4.57
CA PRO A 169 -2.97 -8.12 -3.71
C PRO A 169 -3.83 -9.17 -4.43
N LEU A 170 -4.10 -10.30 -3.78
CA LEU A 170 -5.02 -11.31 -4.32
C LEU A 170 -6.47 -10.91 -3.99
N TYR A 171 -7.38 -11.06 -4.94
CA TYR A 171 -8.79 -10.71 -4.75
C TYR A 171 -9.69 -11.90 -5.12
N ILE A 172 -10.44 -12.41 -4.16
CA ILE A 172 -11.38 -13.53 -4.39
C ILE A 172 -12.79 -13.03 -4.19
N GLN A 173 -13.61 -13.12 -5.22
CA GLN A 173 -15.02 -12.77 -5.14
C GLN A 173 -15.79 -13.70 -4.21
N THR A 174 -16.81 -13.15 -3.55
CA THR A 174 -17.73 -13.90 -2.70
C THR A 174 -18.37 -15.08 -3.45
N ALA A 175 -18.73 -14.88 -4.73
CA ALA A 175 -19.34 -15.93 -5.56
C ALA A 175 -18.39 -17.10 -5.83
N SER A 176 -17.08 -16.88 -5.80
CA SER A 176 -16.09 -17.93 -6.01
C SER A 176 -15.88 -18.80 -4.78
N LEU A 177 -16.25 -18.34 -3.58
CA LEU A 177 -16.07 -18.99 -2.27
C LEU A 177 -17.38 -19.55 -1.68
N PRO A 178 -18.10 -20.47 -2.35
CA PRO A 178 -19.25 -21.12 -1.73
C PRO A 178 -18.81 -22.02 -0.57
N VAL A 179 -19.71 -22.15 0.41
CA VAL A 179 -19.47 -22.95 1.62
C VAL A 179 -19.07 -24.39 1.26
N GLY A 180 -17.99 -24.86 1.87
CA GLY A 180 -17.46 -26.21 1.75
C GLY A 180 -16.68 -26.49 0.47
N GLN A 181 -16.54 -25.53 -0.44
CA GLN A 181 -15.75 -25.72 -1.66
C GLN A 181 -14.34 -25.15 -1.51
N LYS A 182 -13.38 -25.89 -2.05
CA LYS A 182 -11.97 -25.53 -2.08
C LYS A 182 -11.66 -24.77 -3.36
N ILE A 183 -11.18 -23.53 -3.22
CA ILE A 183 -10.54 -22.77 -4.31
C ILE A 183 -9.05 -22.95 -4.20
N THR A 184 -8.35 -22.99 -5.33
CA THR A 184 -6.88 -22.96 -5.37
C THR A 184 -6.42 -21.80 -6.22
N VAL A 185 -5.54 -20.97 -5.66
CA VAL A 185 -4.87 -19.86 -6.32
C VAL A 185 -3.41 -20.25 -6.55
N GLN A 186 -2.96 -20.15 -7.79
CA GLN A 186 -1.56 -20.35 -8.15
C GLN A 186 -0.84 -19.01 -8.18
N ILE A 187 0.31 -18.91 -7.52
CA ILE A 187 1.17 -17.72 -7.56
C ILE A 187 2.17 -17.91 -8.69
N ALA A 188 1.70 -17.75 -9.93
CA ALA A 188 2.46 -18.01 -11.14
C ALA A 188 3.59 -16.98 -11.31
N GLY A 189 4.75 -17.40 -11.81
CA GLY A 189 5.91 -16.52 -11.98
C GLY A 189 7.22 -17.29 -12.15
N ILE A 190 8.32 -16.55 -12.23
CA ILE A 190 9.69 -17.10 -12.24
C ILE A 190 10.38 -17.05 -10.87
N GLY A 191 9.71 -16.54 -9.85
CA GLY A 191 10.29 -16.39 -8.52
C GLY A 191 11.53 -15.48 -8.56
N GLU A 192 12.65 -15.94 -8.02
CA GLU A 192 13.92 -15.21 -8.05
C GLU A 192 14.77 -15.54 -9.30
N ASN A 193 14.26 -16.35 -10.23
CA ASN A 193 14.97 -16.81 -11.44
C ASN A 193 16.36 -17.38 -11.13
N ILE A 194 16.43 -18.34 -10.22
CA ILE A 194 17.70 -18.93 -9.74
C ILE A 194 18.27 -19.97 -10.73
N SER A 195 17.92 -19.83 -12.01
CA SER A 195 18.43 -20.63 -13.14
C SER A 195 18.05 -22.11 -13.11
N GLY A 196 17.01 -22.51 -12.36
CA GLY A 196 16.62 -23.90 -12.26
C GLY A 196 16.06 -24.46 -13.57
N LYS A 197 16.35 -25.74 -13.82
CA LYS A 197 15.79 -26.51 -14.94
C LYS A 197 14.39 -27.03 -14.63
N ASN A 198 13.97 -26.95 -13.37
CA ASN A 198 12.73 -27.50 -12.86
C ASN A 198 12.03 -26.47 -11.97
N VAL A 199 10.91 -25.95 -12.47
CA VAL A 199 10.16 -24.85 -11.86
C VAL A 199 8.71 -25.25 -11.63
N LYS A 200 8.19 -24.96 -10.45
CA LYS A 200 6.78 -25.13 -10.09
C LYS A 200 6.33 -23.95 -9.24
N ALA A 201 5.26 -23.28 -9.64
CA ALA A 201 4.68 -22.21 -8.87
C ALA A 201 4.03 -22.73 -7.56
N PRO A 202 4.16 -22.01 -6.44
CA PRO A 202 3.43 -22.33 -5.22
C PRO A 202 1.92 -22.12 -5.43
N THR A 203 1.13 -22.86 -4.67
CA THR A 203 -0.33 -22.68 -4.64
C THR A 203 -0.82 -22.54 -3.22
N ILE A 204 -1.84 -21.73 -3.05
CA ILE A 204 -2.60 -21.58 -1.81
C ILE A 204 -4.05 -21.94 -2.09
N SER A 205 -4.71 -22.59 -1.15
CA SER A 205 -6.09 -22.95 -1.28
C SER A 205 -6.92 -22.49 -0.10
N PHE A 206 -8.16 -22.09 -0.38
CA PHE A 206 -9.09 -21.55 0.60
C PHE A 206 -10.39 -22.38 0.59
N THR A 207 -10.89 -22.70 1.77
CA THR A 207 -12.23 -23.31 1.93
C THR A 207 -13.00 -22.52 2.98
N PHE A 208 -14.11 -21.91 2.60
CA PHE A 208 -15.03 -21.29 3.56
C PHE A 208 -15.92 -22.37 4.17
N ASN A 209 -15.85 -22.55 5.48
CA ASN A 209 -16.49 -23.67 6.17
C ASN A 209 -17.90 -23.30 6.64
N ALA A 210 -18.74 -24.32 6.85
CA ALA A 210 -20.11 -24.13 7.37
C ALA A 210 -20.14 -23.55 8.80
N ASP A 211 -19.06 -23.69 9.55
CA ASP A 211 -18.88 -23.09 10.88
C ASP A 211 -18.35 -21.65 10.82
N LYS A 212 -18.39 -21.03 9.63
CA LYS A 212 -18.02 -19.63 9.37
C LYS A 212 -16.54 -19.32 9.55
N THR A 213 -15.69 -20.34 9.59
CA THR A 213 -14.23 -20.19 9.52
C THR A 213 -13.72 -20.35 8.09
N MET A 214 -12.46 -20.00 7.87
CA MET A 214 -11.76 -20.32 6.62
C MET A 214 -10.60 -21.26 6.89
N THR A 215 -10.50 -22.32 6.10
CA THR A 215 -9.33 -23.20 6.06
C THR A 215 -8.39 -22.73 4.95
N ILE A 216 -7.11 -22.63 5.27
CA ILE A 216 -6.04 -22.26 4.36
C ILE A 216 -5.07 -23.45 4.26
N ASP A 217 -4.87 -23.96 3.04
CA ASP A 217 -3.90 -25.01 2.74
C ASP A 217 -2.84 -24.48 1.78
N HIS A 218 -1.60 -24.96 1.94
CA HIS A 218 -0.47 -24.54 1.13
C HIS A 218 0.11 -25.73 0.38
N THR A 219 0.58 -25.49 -0.84
CA THR A 219 1.44 -26.42 -1.57
C THR A 219 2.68 -25.67 -2.02
N ALA A 220 3.84 -26.16 -1.60
CA ALA A 220 5.11 -25.56 -1.97
C ALA A 220 5.34 -25.63 -3.49
N GLY A 221 5.82 -24.51 -4.02
CA GLY A 221 6.50 -24.41 -5.30
C GLY A 221 8.00 -24.60 -5.13
N TYR A 222 8.72 -24.65 -6.24
CA TYR A 222 10.17 -24.75 -6.25
C TYR A 222 10.77 -24.18 -7.53
N ASP A 223 12.03 -23.76 -7.42
CA ASP A 223 12.92 -23.48 -8.55
C ASP A 223 14.26 -24.17 -8.23
N ASN A 224 14.64 -25.20 -8.99
CA ASN A 224 15.84 -25.98 -8.73
C ASN A 224 16.48 -26.58 -10.00
N ASP A 225 17.70 -27.08 -9.84
CA ASP A 225 18.49 -27.69 -10.92
C ASP A 225 17.95 -29.00 -11.51
N GLY A 226 16.91 -29.59 -10.90
CA GLY A 226 16.27 -30.83 -11.36
C GLY A 226 17.09 -32.10 -11.12
N ASN A 227 18.15 -32.05 -10.30
CA ASN A 227 18.99 -33.22 -10.04
C ASN A 227 18.24 -34.28 -9.22
N SER A 228 18.05 -35.47 -9.80
CA SER A 228 17.34 -36.59 -9.17
C SER A 228 18.07 -37.20 -7.98
N ALA A 229 19.40 -37.01 -7.86
CA ALA A 229 20.18 -37.44 -6.71
C ALA A 229 20.07 -36.48 -5.50
N GLY A 230 19.40 -35.34 -5.68
CA GLY A 230 19.24 -34.29 -4.68
C GLY A 230 19.33 -32.93 -5.36
N ALA A 231 18.19 -32.24 -5.45
CA ALA A 231 18.13 -30.96 -6.14
C ALA A 231 18.78 -29.83 -5.32
N THR A 232 19.37 -28.86 -5.99
CA THR A 232 19.84 -27.59 -5.39
C THR A 232 19.02 -26.43 -5.94
N GLY A 233 18.54 -25.56 -5.06
CA GLY A 233 17.67 -24.45 -5.42
C GLY A 233 16.90 -23.90 -4.22
N ALA A 234 15.61 -23.61 -4.41
CA ALA A 234 14.72 -23.12 -3.36
C ALA A 234 13.31 -23.70 -3.48
N ASN A 235 12.66 -23.86 -2.33
CA ASN A 235 11.22 -24.05 -2.21
C ASN A 235 10.56 -22.74 -1.80
N TYR A 236 9.36 -22.50 -2.33
CA TYR A 236 8.59 -21.29 -2.09
C TYR A 236 7.21 -21.65 -1.58
N GLN A 237 6.72 -20.93 -0.57
CA GLN A 237 5.36 -21.02 -0.06
C GLN A 237 4.79 -19.62 0.09
N PHE A 238 3.55 -19.42 -0.31
CA PHE A 238 2.82 -18.18 -0.04
C PHE A 238 2.21 -18.28 1.37
N VAL A 239 2.54 -17.31 2.21
CA VAL A 239 2.09 -17.17 3.60
C VAL A 239 1.11 -16.02 3.64
N VAL A 240 -0.07 -16.24 4.26
CA VAL A 240 -1.11 -15.22 4.40
C VAL A 240 -0.82 -14.40 5.65
N ASP A 241 -0.78 -13.08 5.47
CA ASP A 241 -0.57 -12.13 6.56
C ASP A 241 -1.86 -11.39 6.93
N THR A 242 -2.73 -11.16 5.95
CA THR A 242 -3.94 -10.36 6.14
C THR A 242 -5.05 -10.81 5.21
N ILE A 243 -6.27 -10.86 5.75
CA ILE A 243 -7.51 -10.98 4.99
C ILE A 243 -8.40 -9.81 5.33
N ALA A 244 -8.94 -9.17 4.31
CA ALA A 244 -9.87 -8.06 4.43
C ALA A 244 -11.04 -8.23 3.47
N THR A 245 -12.18 -7.59 3.74
CA THR A 245 -13.24 -7.45 2.73
C THR A 245 -12.80 -6.52 1.60
N PHE A 246 -13.58 -6.45 0.52
CA PHE A 246 -13.57 -5.29 -0.38
C PHE A 246 -14.90 -5.14 -1.10
N SER A 247 -15.17 -3.92 -1.56
CA SER A 247 -16.20 -3.60 -2.55
C SER A 247 -15.57 -2.93 -3.77
N THR A 248 -16.36 -2.85 -4.83
CA THR A 248 -16.00 -2.24 -6.10
C THR A 248 -16.76 -0.95 -6.32
N GLN A 249 -16.12 -0.05 -7.05
CA GLN A 249 -16.72 1.19 -7.52
C GLN A 249 -16.06 1.63 -8.82
N PRO A 250 -16.65 2.59 -9.56
CA PRO A 250 -15.94 3.26 -10.65
C PRO A 250 -14.64 3.90 -10.16
N ALA A 251 -13.64 3.96 -11.04
CA ALA A 251 -12.36 4.59 -10.74
C ALA A 251 -12.52 6.01 -10.21
N VAL A 252 -11.70 6.37 -9.22
CA VAL A 252 -11.76 7.68 -8.56
C VAL A 252 -10.52 8.51 -8.88
N ALA A 253 -10.71 9.83 -8.94
CA ALA A 253 -9.60 10.76 -9.14
C ALA A 253 -8.60 10.68 -7.99
N GLN A 254 -7.33 10.45 -8.32
CA GLN A 254 -6.27 10.33 -7.33
C GLN A 254 -5.77 11.70 -6.88
N LEU A 255 -5.46 11.84 -5.59
CA LEU A 255 -4.79 13.03 -5.04
C LEU A 255 -3.36 13.12 -5.59
N PRO A 256 -2.88 14.28 -6.06
CA PRO A 256 -1.50 14.42 -6.55
C PRO A 256 -0.43 13.98 -5.53
N PRO A 257 0.82 13.70 -5.95
CA PRO A 257 1.92 13.42 -5.02
C PRO A 257 2.19 14.61 -4.11
N SER A 258 2.63 14.32 -2.89
CA SER A 258 3.05 15.31 -1.89
C SER A 258 1.92 16.26 -1.45
N VAL A 259 0.65 15.92 -1.70
CA VAL A 259 -0.48 16.67 -1.14
C VAL A 259 -0.42 16.54 0.37
N ASN A 260 -0.50 17.68 1.04
CA ASN A 260 -0.43 17.76 2.48
C ASN A 260 -1.79 17.42 3.10
N LEU A 261 -1.89 16.28 3.76
CA LEU A 261 -3.12 15.78 4.37
C LEU A 261 -3.21 16.16 5.85
N PHE A 262 -2.06 16.41 6.47
CA PHE A 262 -1.93 16.84 7.86
C PHE A 262 -0.62 17.59 8.07
N THR A 263 -0.65 18.65 8.88
CA THR A 263 0.55 19.31 9.42
C THR A 263 0.30 19.68 10.87
N GLY A 264 1.28 19.39 11.73
CA GLY A 264 1.19 19.65 13.15
C GLY A 264 2.38 19.04 13.88
N SER A 265 2.19 18.68 15.15
CA SER A 265 3.11 17.86 15.92
C SER A 265 2.26 17.08 16.91
N THR A 266 1.94 15.84 16.58
CA THR A 266 1.04 15.01 17.40
C THR A 266 1.45 13.54 17.37
N SER A 267 1.17 12.83 18.46
CA SER A 267 1.23 11.37 18.53
C SER A 267 -0.19 10.81 18.73
N GLY A 268 -0.44 9.56 18.35
CA GLY A 268 -1.77 8.95 18.47
C GLY A 268 -2.63 9.23 17.24
N LYS A 269 -3.92 9.57 17.46
CA LYS A 269 -4.91 9.75 16.39
C LYS A 269 -4.70 11.05 15.61
N ILE A 270 -4.70 10.95 14.29
CA ILE A 270 -4.48 12.02 13.32
C ILE A 270 -5.60 11.97 12.29
N ALA A 271 -6.42 13.00 12.24
CA ALA A 271 -7.38 13.19 11.15
C ALA A 271 -6.66 13.75 9.92
N LEU A 272 -6.95 13.17 8.76
CA LEU A 272 -6.37 13.57 7.48
C LEU A 272 -7.43 14.31 6.65
N VAL A 273 -7.00 15.37 5.99
CA VAL A 273 -7.86 16.16 5.09
C VAL A 273 -7.58 15.74 3.65
N GLY A 274 -8.64 15.35 2.93
CA GLY A 274 -8.56 15.04 1.50
C GLY A 274 -8.77 13.58 1.12
N PRO A 275 -8.26 12.57 1.86
CA PRO A 275 -8.54 11.19 1.54
C PRO A 275 -10.03 10.90 1.67
N SER A 276 -10.53 10.02 0.82
CA SER A 276 -11.83 9.38 0.97
C SER A 276 -11.86 8.46 2.19
N GLU A 277 -13.07 8.07 2.63
CA GLU A 277 -13.28 7.28 3.85
C GLU A 277 -12.45 5.98 3.89
N PHE A 278 -12.20 5.36 2.73
CA PHE A 278 -11.47 4.11 2.58
C PHE A 278 -10.13 4.25 1.83
N TYR A 279 -9.61 5.48 1.72
CA TYR A 279 -8.29 5.79 1.14
C TYR A 279 -8.10 5.43 -0.35
N GLU A 280 -9.18 5.19 -1.10
CA GLU A 280 -9.12 4.83 -2.52
C GLU A 280 -8.43 5.89 -3.41
N ASN A 281 -8.42 7.16 -2.99
CA ASN A 281 -7.83 8.28 -3.73
C ASN A 281 -6.38 8.63 -3.33
N THR A 282 -5.67 7.75 -2.61
CA THR A 282 -4.34 8.04 -2.03
C THR A 282 -3.12 7.62 -2.89
N MET A 283 -3.25 7.57 -4.21
CA MET A 283 -2.18 7.15 -5.15
C MET A 283 -1.47 5.85 -4.75
N ASP A 284 -0.21 5.88 -4.30
CA ASP A 284 0.55 4.69 -3.91
C ASP A 284 0.57 4.49 -2.38
N GLY A 285 0.05 5.47 -1.62
CA GLY A 285 -0.09 5.38 -0.18
C GLY A 285 0.18 6.69 0.56
N LEU A 286 0.54 6.55 1.84
CA LEU A 286 0.81 7.66 2.76
C LEU A 286 2.28 7.72 3.15
N ASN A 287 2.82 8.92 3.20
CA ASN A 287 4.16 9.22 3.69
C ASN A 287 4.03 10.06 4.98
N LEU A 288 4.54 9.54 6.09
CA LEU A 288 4.52 10.14 7.40
C LEU A 288 5.92 10.70 7.71
N ALA A 289 5.99 11.99 8.01
CA ALA A 289 7.21 12.63 8.48
C ALA A 289 7.18 12.72 10.01
N LEU A 290 8.26 12.27 10.64
CA LEU A 290 8.47 12.46 12.08
C LEU A 290 8.83 13.93 12.39
N ASP A 291 8.48 14.41 13.57
CA ASP A 291 8.97 15.69 14.09
C ASP A 291 10.43 15.51 14.52
N GLN A 292 11.29 16.41 14.07
CA GLN A 292 12.69 16.47 14.50
C GLN A 292 12.82 16.71 16.01
N TYR A 293 11.77 17.28 16.59
CA TYR A 293 11.80 17.68 17.96
C TYR A 293 10.66 17.12 18.79
N ILE A 294 11.02 16.68 19.99
CA ILE A 294 10.09 16.03 20.89
C ILE A 294 10.02 16.86 22.16
N ALA A 295 8.84 17.40 22.42
CA ALA A 295 8.54 18.07 23.67
C ALA A 295 8.29 16.98 24.73
N SER A 296 9.16 16.93 25.74
CA SER A 296 8.93 16.10 26.92
C SER A 296 8.42 16.99 28.05
N SER A 297 7.16 16.81 28.44
CA SER A 297 6.56 17.43 29.62
C SER A 297 6.37 16.37 30.71
N GLY A 298 7.47 15.82 31.21
CA GLY A 298 7.44 14.80 32.27
C GLY A 298 8.48 15.03 33.35
N ASN A 299 8.04 15.19 34.60
CA ASN A 299 8.89 15.02 35.78
C ASN A 299 9.26 13.54 35.91
N SER A 300 10.37 13.09 35.32
CA SER A 300 10.87 11.73 35.58
C SER A 300 11.54 11.68 36.95
N SER A 301 10.89 11.06 37.93
CA SER A 301 11.34 10.98 39.31
C SER A 301 12.34 9.85 39.59
N THR A 302 12.83 9.13 38.58
CA THR A 302 13.47 7.82 38.83
C THR A 302 14.99 7.70 38.72
N HIS A 303 15.78 8.60 38.12
CA HIS A 303 17.26 8.39 38.05
C HIS A 303 18.10 9.68 38.00
N ASP A 304 19.31 9.66 38.58
CA ASP A 304 20.15 10.84 38.90
C ASP A 304 20.52 11.73 37.69
N PHE A 305 20.70 11.17 36.49
CA PHE A 305 20.93 11.95 35.27
C PHE A 305 19.67 12.72 34.80
N TRP A 306 18.50 12.13 35.04
CA TRP A 306 17.18 12.68 34.69
C TRP A 306 16.54 13.48 35.84
N ARG A 307 17.15 13.45 37.03
CA ARG A 307 16.64 14.00 38.30
C ARG A 307 16.87 15.49 38.49
N SER A 308 17.76 16.11 37.72
CA SER A 308 18.10 17.53 37.90
C SER A 308 17.00 18.46 37.40
N GLY A 309 15.77 18.29 37.90
CA GLY A 309 14.69 19.26 37.83
C GLY A 309 14.43 19.86 36.46
N PHE A 310 14.78 19.15 35.38
CA PHE A 310 14.75 19.68 34.03
C PHE A 310 13.31 19.72 33.55
N THR A 311 12.61 20.78 33.94
CA THR A 311 11.34 21.17 33.33
C THR A 311 11.65 21.98 32.07
N ASN A 312 10.92 21.74 30.98
CA ASN A 312 11.02 22.49 29.72
C ASN A 312 12.32 22.27 28.94
N TYR A 313 12.61 21.01 28.57
CA TYR A 313 13.60 20.70 27.54
C TYR A 313 12.92 20.16 26.27
N ARG A 314 13.62 20.29 25.16
CA ARG A 314 13.25 19.71 23.87
C ARG A 314 14.35 18.74 23.45
N ILE A 315 13.98 17.53 23.08
CA ILE A 315 14.91 16.60 22.45
C ILE A 315 14.99 16.99 20.98
N ASN A 316 16.18 17.33 20.48
CA ASN A 316 16.44 17.54 19.07
C ASN A 316 17.24 16.35 18.55
N LEU A 317 16.62 15.58 17.65
CA LEU A 317 17.22 14.36 17.13
C LEU A 317 18.47 14.64 16.28
N SER A 318 18.64 15.86 15.76
CA SER A 318 19.83 16.33 15.01
C SER A 318 20.27 15.42 13.86
N VAL A 319 19.36 14.56 13.37
CA VAL A 319 19.57 13.61 12.29
C VAL A 319 18.49 13.75 11.22
N THR A 320 18.80 13.33 10.01
CA THR A 320 17.80 13.18 8.95
C THR A 320 16.86 12.05 9.33
N LEU A 321 15.60 12.39 9.61
CA LEU A 321 14.59 11.41 9.94
C LEU A 321 14.11 10.67 8.69
N PRO A 322 13.97 9.34 8.75
CA PRO A 322 13.40 8.59 7.65
C PRO A 322 11.94 8.99 7.44
N ALA A 323 11.54 9.02 6.17
CA ALA A 323 10.15 9.05 5.76
C ALA A 323 9.54 7.65 6.00
N ILE A 324 8.44 7.57 6.75
CA ILE A 324 7.71 6.31 6.93
C ILE A 324 6.69 6.20 5.81
N LYS A 325 6.81 5.17 4.97
CA LYS A 325 5.85 4.88 3.90
C LYS A 325 4.86 3.79 4.34
N LEU A 326 3.57 4.08 4.20
CA LEU A 326 2.48 3.12 4.29
C LEU A 326 1.95 2.90 2.87
N LYS A 327 2.07 1.67 2.35
CA LYS A 327 1.66 1.37 0.98
C LYS A 327 0.14 1.33 0.88
N LYS A 328 -0.42 1.66 -0.28
CA LYS A 328 -1.88 1.66 -0.51
C LYS A 328 -2.54 0.32 -0.18
N GLN A 329 -1.88 -0.79 -0.48
CA GLN A 329 -2.34 -2.13 -0.11
C GLN A 329 -2.53 -2.31 1.40
N ASP A 330 -1.72 -1.63 2.23
CA ASP A 330 -1.76 -1.75 3.69
C ASP A 330 -2.81 -0.82 4.32
N LEU A 331 -3.37 0.13 3.55
CA LEU A 331 -4.43 1.06 3.95
C LEU A 331 -5.80 0.37 4.03
N ILE A 332 -5.89 -0.67 4.86
CA ILE A 332 -7.08 -1.45 5.18
C ILE A 332 -7.63 -0.97 6.52
N ILE A 333 -8.91 -0.67 6.62
CA ILE A 333 -9.52 -0.18 7.86
C ILE A 333 -9.32 -1.19 8.99
N ASN A 334 -8.90 -0.70 10.15
CA ASN A 334 -8.50 -1.44 11.35
C ASN A 334 -7.18 -2.22 11.24
N ASN A 335 -6.49 -2.20 10.10
CA ASN A 335 -5.17 -2.79 9.98
C ASN A 335 -4.13 -2.03 10.81
N VAL A 336 -3.16 -2.75 11.36
CA VAL A 336 -2.04 -2.20 12.13
C VAL A 336 -0.74 -2.54 11.39
N VAL A 337 -0.13 -1.53 10.80
CA VAL A 337 1.12 -1.68 10.04
C VAL A 337 2.31 -1.53 10.98
N ASP A 338 3.17 -2.54 11.04
CA ASP A 338 4.47 -2.43 11.71
C ASP A 338 5.44 -1.61 10.85
N ILE A 339 5.96 -0.53 11.42
CA ILE A 339 6.87 0.40 10.75
C ILE A 339 8.27 0.41 11.40
N THR A 340 8.55 -0.54 12.29
CA THR A 340 9.82 -0.64 13.03
C THR A 340 11.02 -0.71 12.09
N SER A 341 10.95 -1.52 11.03
CA SER A 341 12.05 -1.72 10.09
C SER A 341 12.48 -0.42 9.38
N GLN A 342 11.52 0.50 9.16
CA GLN A 342 11.76 1.79 8.52
C GLN A 342 12.48 2.79 9.44
N LEU A 343 12.54 2.50 10.74
CA LEU A 343 13.14 3.35 11.78
C LEU A 343 14.45 2.79 12.35
N ASN A 344 14.83 1.57 11.99
CA ASN A 344 16.01 0.90 12.54
C ASN A 344 17.33 1.67 12.30
N ASN A 345 17.41 2.49 11.25
CA ASN A 345 18.57 3.35 10.99
C ASN A 345 18.78 4.46 12.05
N LEU A 346 17.76 4.74 12.87
CA LEU A 346 17.85 5.69 13.98
C LEU A 346 18.56 5.10 15.20
N ILE A 347 18.64 3.77 15.32
CA ILE A 347 19.32 3.12 16.45
C ILE A 347 20.81 3.47 16.42
N GLY A 348 21.34 3.88 17.57
CA GLY A 348 22.71 4.35 17.76
C GLY A 348 22.93 5.82 17.43
N GLN A 349 21.94 6.51 16.83
CA GLN A 349 22.06 7.93 16.54
C GLN A 349 22.09 8.76 17.83
N LYS A 350 22.97 9.77 17.86
CA LYS A 350 23.06 10.72 18.98
C LYS A 350 21.95 11.76 18.88
N VAL A 351 21.39 12.13 20.02
CA VAL A 351 20.41 13.23 20.11
C VAL A 351 20.95 14.34 21.00
N THR A 352 20.41 15.55 20.85
CA THR A 352 20.76 16.72 21.65
C THR A 352 19.58 17.18 22.49
N PHE A 353 19.86 17.82 23.62
CA PHE A 353 18.86 18.49 24.43
C PHE A 353 18.99 20.00 24.28
N GLU A 354 17.89 20.64 23.93
CA GLU A 354 17.76 22.09 23.91
C GLU A 354 17.00 22.54 25.16
N TYR A 355 17.62 23.41 25.95
CA TYR A 355 17.07 23.94 27.19
C TYR A 355 16.57 25.37 26.99
N TYR A 356 15.41 25.69 27.56
CA TYR A 356 14.83 27.03 27.44
C TYR A 356 15.27 28.02 28.54
N TYR A 357 15.95 27.60 29.63
CA TYR A 357 16.07 28.45 30.84
C TYR A 357 17.42 28.55 31.58
N VAL A 358 18.54 27.96 31.13
CA VAL A 358 19.79 28.01 31.93
C VAL A 358 20.93 28.76 31.24
N THR A 359 21.40 29.82 31.91
CA THR A 359 22.62 30.60 31.63
C THR A 359 23.92 29.88 32.01
N SER A 360 23.83 28.64 32.51
CA SER A 360 24.95 27.85 32.99
C SER A 360 25.11 26.57 32.17
N TYR A 361 26.29 26.45 31.57
CA TYR A 361 26.72 25.37 30.67
C TYR A 361 26.80 24.04 31.44
N VAL A 362 25.82 23.16 31.24
CA VAL A 362 25.91 21.75 31.68
C VAL A 362 26.63 20.98 30.56
N PRO A 363 27.64 20.15 30.86
CA PRO A 363 28.33 19.36 29.84
C PRO A 363 27.31 18.50 29.06
N LEU A 364 27.33 18.66 27.73
CA LEU A 364 26.48 17.94 26.79
C LEU A 364 26.86 16.46 26.78
N VAL A 365 26.18 15.66 27.61
CA VAL A 365 26.11 14.21 27.40
C VAL A 365 25.08 13.97 26.30
N TYR A 366 25.53 13.39 25.18
CA TYR A 366 24.67 13.04 24.06
C TYR A 366 24.13 11.63 24.29
N PRO A 367 22.86 11.44 24.71
CA PRO A 367 22.31 10.11 24.69
C PRO A 367 22.13 9.63 23.25
N THR A 368 22.08 8.32 23.10
CA THR A 368 21.82 7.66 21.83
C THR A 368 20.46 7.00 21.85
N ILE A 369 19.81 6.87 20.69
CA ILE A 369 18.63 6.01 20.54
C ILE A 369 19.09 4.56 20.71
N ASP A 370 18.68 3.91 21.78
CA ASP A 370 19.02 2.52 22.13
C ASP A 370 18.14 1.53 21.37
N SER A 371 16.84 1.83 21.27
CA SER A 371 15.88 0.96 20.61
C SER A 371 14.63 1.72 20.16
N ILE A 372 14.02 1.26 19.06
CA ILE A 372 12.66 1.63 18.66
C ILE A 372 11.67 0.65 19.30
N GLN A 373 10.53 1.16 19.78
CA GLN A 373 9.51 0.38 20.47
C GLN A 373 8.11 0.76 19.97
N ASN A 374 7.21 -0.23 19.92
CA ASN A 374 5.79 -0.03 19.59
C ASN A 374 5.53 0.74 18.30
N ALA A 375 6.44 0.67 17.31
CA ALA A 375 6.37 1.47 16.09
C ALA A 375 5.33 0.91 15.11
N THR A 376 4.11 1.42 15.23
CA THR A 376 2.94 0.96 14.49
C THR A 376 2.10 2.12 14.00
N CYS A 377 1.41 1.92 12.89
CA CYS A 377 0.37 2.82 12.40
C CYS A 377 -0.92 2.02 12.17
N LYS A 378 -1.96 2.34 12.93
CA LYS A 378 -3.30 1.80 12.73
C LYS A 378 -4.08 2.66 11.74
N ILE A 379 -4.69 2.02 10.77
CA ILE A 379 -5.58 2.67 9.80
C ILE A 379 -6.99 2.70 10.38
N LEU A 380 -7.62 3.86 10.42
CA LEU A 380 -8.98 4.05 10.92
C LEU A 380 -9.91 4.45 9.78
N ASN A 381 -11.21 4.33 10.00
CA ASN A 381 -12.21 4.88 9.10
C ASN A 381 -12.20 6.42 9.10
N ASN A 382 -12.90 7.00 8.13
CA ASN A 382 -13.07 8.46 8.00
C ASN A 382 -11.74 9.21 7.88
N SER A 383 -10.82 8.66 7.08
CA SER A 383 -9.55 9.33 6.75
C SER A 383 -8.73 9.68 7.99
N ALA A 384 -8.61 8.77 8.95
CA ALA A 384 -7.82 8.96 10.16
C ALA A 384 -6.80 7.82 10.37
N ILE A 385 -5.63 8.15 10.90
CA ILE A 385 -4.63 7.16 11.29
C ILE A 385 -4.33 7.29 12.78
N GLU A 386 -3.87 6.23 13.41
CA GLU A 386 -3.40 6.24 14.80
C GLU A 386 -1.96 5.75 14.85
N THR A 387 -1.05 6.63 15.22
CA THR A 387 0.38 6.34 15.28
C THR A 387 0.81 6.11 16.71
N ASN A 388 1.53 5.01 16.94
CA ASN A 388 2.29 4.80 18.15
C ASN A 388 3.72 4.57 17.69
N VAL A 389 4.64 5.45 18.07
CA VAL A 389 6.05 5.28 17.74
C VAL A 389 6.84 5.72 18.95
N SER A 390 7.30 4.76 19.73
CA SER A 390 8.11 5.01 20.91
C SER A 390 9.58 4.67 20.65
N PHE A 391 10.47 5.23 21.44
CA PHE A 391 11.88 4.89 21.43
C PHE A 391 12.48 5.07 22.81
N VAL A 392 13.64 4.45 23.00
CA VAL A 392 14.41 4.52 24.23
C VAL A 392 15.69 5.28 23.96
N LEU A 393 15.94 6.32 24.73
CA LEU A 393 17.24 6.98 24.81
C LEU A 393 18.08 6.31 25.88
N LYS A 394 19.39 6.18 25.63
CA LYS A 394 20.38 5.68 26.59
C LYS A 394 21.49 6.71 26.79
N SER A 395 21.76 7.07 28.05
CA SER A 395 22.87 7.95 28.42
C SER A 395 24.21 7.20 28.40
N SER A 396 25.32 7.94 28.51
CA SER A 396 26.67 7.35 28.66
C SER A 396 26.78 6.42 29.87
N ASP A 397 26.00 6.71 30.91
CA ASP A 397 26.05 6.01 32.21
C ASP A 397 25.10 4.79 32.22
N GLY A 398 24.38 4.55 31.12
CA GLY A 398 23.50 3.41 30.92
C GLY A 398 22.03 3.65 31.30
N ASP A 399 21.69 4.83 31.80
CA ASP A 399 20.30 5.20 32.14
C ASP A 399 19.43 5.26 30.87
N LYS A 400 18.15 4.89 31.02
CA LYS A 400 17.19 4.84 29.91
C LYS A 400 16.02 5.80 30.10
N LEU A 401 15.60 6.47 29.02
CA LEU A 401 14.39 7.30 28.96
C LEU A 401 13.51 6.87 27.80
N ASN A 402 12.24 6.60 28.08
CA ASN A 402 11.24 6.34 27.05
C ASN A 402 10.70 7.67 26.50
N SER A 403 10.52 7.75 25.19
CA SER A 403 9.99 8.92 24.50
C SER A 403 9.15 8.49 23.32
N VAL A 404 8.30 9.39 22.82
CA VAL A 404 7.37 9.13 21.71
C VAL A 404 7.69 10.11 20.59
N PHE A 405 7.73 9.63 19.35
CA PHE A 405 7.82 10.51 18.20
C PHE A 405 6.46 11.12 17.91
N ASN A 406 6.46 12.41 17.58
CA ASN A 406 5.32 13.06 16.97
C ASN A 406 5.41 12.93 15.44
N ILE A 407 4.25 12.88 14.80
CA ILE A 407 4.11 13.06 13.36
C ILE A 407 3.99 14.56 13.08
N SER A 408 4.87 15.07 12.23
CA SER A 408 4.87 16.47 11.83
C SER A 408 4.04 16.71 10.56
N LYS A 409 4.00 15.71 9.68
CA LYS A 409 3.33 15.81 8.39
C LYS A 409 2.84 14.45 7.90
N VAL A 410 1.70 14.42 7.21
CA VAL A 410 1.24 13.27 6.42
C VAL A 410 0.95 13.72 5.00
N MET A 411 1.47 12.99 4.01
CA MET A 411 1.30 13.29 2.59
C MET A 411 0.96 12.05 1.78
N THR A 412 0.40 12.25 0.59
CA THR A 412 0.39 11.21 -0.46
C THR A 412 1.77 11.08 -1.11
N TYR A 413 2.10 9.91 -1.67
CA TYR A 413 3.32 9.72 -2.46
C TYR A 413 3.07 8.88 -3.73
N LYS A 414 4.02 8.96 -4.65
CA LYS A 414 4.14 8.10 -5.83
C LYS A 414 5.56 7.53 -5.88
N ASP A 415 5.70 6.23 -6.11
CA ASP A 415 7.00 5.52 -6.19
C ASP A 415 7.66 5.60 -7.58
#